data_AF-S5MXL9-F1
#
_entry.id   AF-S5MXL9-F1
#
_cell.length_a   1.000
_cell.length_b   1.000
_cell.length_c   1.000
_cell.angle_alpha   90.00
_cell.angle_beta   90.00
_cell.angle_gamma   90.00
#
_symmetry.space_group_name_H-M   'P 1'
#
loop_
_entity.id
_entity.type
_entity.pdbx_description
1 polymer ?
#
loop_
_entity_poly.entity_id
_entity_poly.type
_entity_poly.pdbx_seq_one_letter_code
_entity_poly.pdbx_strand_id
1 'polypeptide(L)'
;MKPISAGCPAIRAVIPGTTTTDASPGLSKDLVGVANIAYGTSPFGQKSGMLLVTGEKGFTPSVCLGMLGQQVSRVFSGKPLYPSVFLTQAAVTEFEKAIENPYKSMSGDIDLEKFSNDHNCGTAVGIVAQQQENLTLDEVTLGEFRKVYITGHGAAGTDVLASGGSVYTAKELVDILVAHNILDQIKDIRLVGCYSADKRRPASFTQEDIEKANRPSGFFEKMLLGARTSFMEKMADEIWRRGYTDVKVSGYHGAGVFYTGDIPFTHLRSTTIPATLTIRRETVRETLESQID
;
A
#
# COMPACT_ATOMS: atom_id res chain seq x y z
N MET A 1 30.79 -2.98 22.08
CA MET A 1 29.99 -3.07 20.85
C MET A 1 29.16 -1.80 20.74
N LYS A 2 29.34 -1.02 19.67
CA LYS A 2 28.58 0.22 19.41
C LYS A 2 27.21 -0.14 18.81
N PRO A 3 26.13 0.58 19.15
CA PRO A 3 24.82 0.34 18.55
C PRO A 3 24.82 0.79 17.10
N ILE A 4 24.33 -0.07 16.20
CA ILE A 4 24.09 0.25 14.80
C ILE A 4 22.82 1.09 14.77
N SER A 5 22.94 2.38 14.47
CA SER A 5 21.80 3.24 14.20
C SER A 5 21.21 2.87 12.83
N ALA A 6 19.98 2.34 12.83
CA ALA A 6 19.21 2.22 11.61
C ALA A 6 18.77 3.62 11.18
N GLY A 7 19.52 4.20 10.24
CA GLY A 7 19.17 5.48 9.63
C GLY A 7 17.89 5.34 8.83
N CYS A 8 16.80 5.96 9.29
CA CYS A 8 15.66 6.28 8.46
C CYS A 8 16.12 7.21 7.32
N PRO A 9 15.95 6.86 6.03
CA PRO A 9 16.16 7.83 4.97
C PRO A 9 15.03 8.85 5.02
N ALA A 10 15.39 10.09 5.32
CA ALA A 10 14.49 11.23 5.28
C ALA A 10 13.95 11.43 3.86
N ILE A 11 12.63 11.31 3.70
CA ILE A 11 11.93 11.71 2.48
C ILE A 11 11.92 13.25 2.48
N ARG A 12 12.81 13.87 1.69
CA ARG A 12 12.75 15.30 1.40
C ARG A 12 11.58 15.55 0.44
N ALA A 13 10.53 16.20 0.93
CA ALA A 13 9.56 16.86 0.06
C ALA A 13 10.28 17.97 -0.72
N VAL A 14 10.24 17.88 -2.05
CA VAL A 14 10.73 18.93 -2.94
C VAL A 14 9.63 19.98 -3.07
N ILE A 15 9.93 21.22 -2.70
CA ILE A 15 9.08 22.39 -2.92
C ILE A 15 9.36 22.89 -4.36
N PRO A 16 8.39 22.94 -5.29
CA PRO A 16 8.69 23.35 -6.66
C PRO A 16 8.87 24.85 -6.78
N GLY A 17 10.03 25.24 -7.32
CA GLY A 17 10.28 26.53 -7.94
C GLY A 17 9.67 26.62 -9.34
N THR A 18 9.56 27.86 -9.81
CA THR A 18 8.87 28.31 -11.04
C THR A 18 9.53 27.91 -12.37
N THR A 19 8.70 27.89 -13.43
CA THR A 19 8.98 27.93 -14.91
C THR A 19 9.52 26.65 -15.56
N THR A 20 9.15 26.21 -16.77
CA THR A 20 8.39 26.78 -17.92
C THR A 20 7.88 25.63 -18.83
N THR A 21 6.89 25.97 -19.65
CA THR A 21 6.15 25.17 -20.64
C THR A 21 6.97 24.49 -21.73
N ASP A 22 6.53 23.31 -22.18
CA ASP A 22 6.29 23.02 -23.60
C ASP A 22 5.35 21.82 -23.77
N ALA A 23 4.41 21.96 -24.69
CA ALA A 23 3.29 21.06 -24.93
C ALA A 23 3.50 20.17 -26.16
N SER A 24 2.64 19.14 -26.25
CA SER A 24 2.03 18.53 -27.46
C SER A 24 2.36 17.03 -27.65
N PRO A 25 1.55 16.25 -28.38
CA PRO A 25 0.12 15.99 -28.18
C PRO A 25 -0.23 14.49 -28.32
N GLY A 26 -1.41 14.07 -27.84
CA GLY A 26 -2.10 12.91 -28.40
C GLY A 26 -2.69 11.90 -27.41
N LEU A 27 -3.84 12.22 -26.83
CA LEU A 27 -4.88 11.23 -26.50
C LEU A 27 -6.21 11.98 -26.38
N SER A 28 -6.84 12.20 -27.53
CA SER A 28 -8.08 12.93 -27.65
C SER A 28 -9.27 12.07 -27.18
N LYS A 29 -10.10 12.67 -26.31
CA LYS A 29 -11.57 12.70 -26.36
C LYS A 29 -12.45 11.84 -25.43
N ASP A 30 -11.94 11.04 -24.49
CA ASP A 30 -12.83 10.26 -23.58
C ASP A 30 -12.64 10.50 -22.06
N LEU A 31 -12.09 11.64 -21.62
CA LEU A 31 -11.97 11.97 -20.18
C LEU A 31 -12.58 13.32 -19.78
N VAL A 32 -13.47 13.87 -20.62
CA VAL A 32 -14.29 15.03 -20.26
C VAL A 32 -15.36 14.59 -19.26
N GLY A 33 -14.99 14.63 -17.98
CA GLY A 33 -15.88 14.29 -16.88
C GLY A 33 -15.18 13.67 -15.67
N VAL A 34 -14.12 14.29 -15.14
CA VAL A 34 -13.83 14.09 -13.70
C VAL A 34 -14.89 14.91 -12.96
N ALA A 35 -16.10 14.34 -12.93
CA ALA A 35 -17.31 14.96 -12.44
C ALA A 35 -17.16 15.34 -10.96
N ASN A 36 -18.03 16.22 -10.50
CA ASN A 36 -18.51 16.21 -9.12
C ASN A 36 -18.93 14.77 -8.76
N ILE A 37 -18.02 13.95 -8.23
CA ILE A 37 -18.34 12.58 -7.82
C ILE A 37 -19.06 12.72 -6.47
N ALA A 38 -20.39 12.84 -6.55
CA ALA A 38 -21.23 12.36 -5.48
C ALA A 38 -20.94 10.86 -5.34
N TYR A 39 -20.39 10.45 -4.18
CA TYR A 39 -20.19 9.04 -3.85
C TYR A 39 -21.55 8.37 -3.73
N GLY A 40 -22.02 7.80 -4.84
CA GLY A 40 -23.15 6.89 -4.84
C GLY A 40 -22.75 5.62 -4.10
N THR A 41 -23.59 5.21 -3.15
CA THR A 41 -23.51 3.94 -2.43
C THR A 41 -23.18 2.80 -3.40
N SER A 42 -22.16 2.00 -3.07
CA SER A 42 -21.86 0.76 -3.78
C SER A 42 -23.15 -0.01 -4.03
N PRO A 43 -23.40 -0.53 -5.25
CA PRO A 43 -24.58 -1.35 -5.49
C PRO A 43 -24.62 -2.48 -4.45
N PHE A 44 -25.77 -2.60 -3.78
CA PHE A 44 -26.04 -3.60 -2.75
C PHE A 44 -25.54 -4.98 -3.21
N GLY A 45 -24.61 -5.57 -2.45
CA GLY A 45 -24.16 -6.95 -2.64
C GLY A 45 -22.75 -7.16 -3.21
N GLN A 46 -22.02 -6.12 -3.65
CA GLN A 46 -20.62 -6.30 -4.06
C GLN A 46 -19.66 -6.05 -2.90
N LYS A 47 -19.13 -7.14 -2.31
CA LYS A 47 -18.14 -7.05 -1.23
C LYS A 47 -16.91 -6.21 -1.66
N SER A 48 -16.59 -5.17 -0.89
CA SER A 48 -15.50 -4.21 -1.17
C SER A 48 -14.16 -4.69 -0.59
N GLY A 49 -13.10 -3.88 -0.70
CA GLY A 49 -11.84 -4.08 0.04
C GLY A 49 -11.73 -3.13 1.23
N MET A 50 -10.92 -3.47 2.22
CA MET A 50 -10.54 -2.56 3.31
C MET A 50 -9.02 -2.38 3.39
N LEU A 51 -8.56 -1.22 3.88
CA LEU A 51 -7.16 -0.98 4.23
C LEU A 51 -6.98 -1.23 5.73
N LEU A 52 -6.32 -2.32 6.11
CA LEU A 52 -6.01 -2.59 7.52
C LEU A 52 -4.76 -1.80 7.92
N VAL A 53 -4.90 -1.02 8.99
CA VAL A 53 -3.83 -0.23 9.61
C VAL A 53 -3.54 -0.81 10.98
N THR A 54 -2.41 -1.52 11.09
CA THR A 54 -2.03 -2.22 12.32
C THR A 54 -1.24 -1.35 13.30
N GLY A 55 -0.73 -0.20 12.87
CA GLY A 55 -0.03 0.72 13.76
C GLY A 55 -0.96 1.29 14.84
N GLU A 56 -0.52 1.26 16.09
CA GLU A 56 -1.30 1.81 17.20
C GLU A 56 -1.01 3.29 17.48
N LYS A 57 0.16 3.77 17.04
CA LYS A 57 0.68 5.13 17.26
C LYS A 57 1.77 5.47 16.27
N GLY A 58 2.28 6.69 16.28
CA GLY A 58 3.42 7.15 15.49
C GLY A 58 3.03 7.55 14.06
N PHE A 59 1.82 8.08 13.90
CA PHE A 59 1.30 8.56 12.63
C PHE A 59 1.80 9.98 12.35
N THR A 60 2.94 10.09 11.68
CA THR A 60 3.43 11.38 11.19
C THR A 60 2.77 11.72 9.85
N PRO A 61 2.74 13.00 9.42
CA PRO A 61 2.20 13.38 8.11
C PRO A 61 2.82 12.57 6.96
N SER A 62 4.14 12.38 6.96
CA SER A 62 4.84 11.63 5.91
C SER A 62 4.45 10.15 5.85
N VAL A 63 4.22 9.51 7.00
CA VAL A 63 3.71 8.12 7.05
C VAL A 63 2.27 8.08 6.51
N CYS A 64 1.43 9.02 6.95
CA CYS A 64 0.03 9.09 6.52
C CYS A 64 -0.09 9.35 5.01
N LEU A 65 0.80 10.15 4.41
CA LEU A 65 0.83 10.37 2.97
C LEU A 65 0.99 9.06 2.19
N GLY A 66 1.81 8.13 2.68
CA GLY A 66 1.96 6.81 2.06
C GLY A 66 0.64 6.01 2.06
N MET A 67 -0.16 6.15 3.12
CA MET A 67 -1.47 5.50 3.26
C MET A 67 -2.53 6.17 2.36
N LEU A 68 -2.63 7.50 2.40
CA LEU A 68 -3.52 8.28 1.52
C LEU A 68 -3.16 8.05 0.04
N GLY A 69 -1.87 7.99 -0.28
CA GLY A 69 -1.34 7.70 -1.61
C GLY A 69 -1.81 6.36 -2.18
N GLN A 70 -2.13 5.36 -1.35
CA GLN A 70 -2.73 4.10 -1.82
C GLN A 70 -4.12 4.29 -2.42
N GLN A 71 -4.77 5.43 -2.23
CA GLN A 71 -6.15 5.66 -2.67
C GLN A 71 -6.24 6.65 -3.83
N VAL A 72 -5.17 7.40 -4.12
CA VAL A 72 -5.12 8.43 -5.17
C VAL A 72 -5.57 7.89 -6.53
N SER A 73 -5.11 6.69 -6.91
CA SER A 73 -5.53 6.07 -8.17
C SER A 73 -7.03 5.78 -8.27
N ARG A 74 -7.71 5.60 -7.12
CA ARG A 74 -9.16 5.39 -7.07
C ARG A 74 -9.90 6.68 -7.36
N VAL A 75 -9.40 7.83 -6.88
CA VAL A 75 -9.95 9.16 -7.21
C VAL A 75 -9.92 9.37 -8.73
N PHE A 76 -8.75 9.19 -9.35
CA PHE A 76 -8.61 9.36 -10.81
C PHE A 76 -9.39 8.31 -11.63
N SER A 77 -9.68 7.14 -11.04
CA SER A 77 -10.49 6.09 -11.69
C SER A 77 -11.98 6.19 -11.37
N GLY A 78 -12.43 7.20 -10.63
CA GLY A 78 -13.83 7.33 -10.18
C GLY A 78 -14.33 6.15 -9.33
N LYS A 79 -13.45 5.49 -8.59
CA LYS A 79 -13.79 4.35 -7.72
C LYS A 79 -13.98 4.82 -6.27
N PRO A 80 -14.95 4.26 -5.52
CA PRO A 80 -15.16 4.62 -4.12
C PRO A 80 -13.92 4.29 -3.29
N LEU A 81 -13.54 5.10 -2.32
CA LEU A 81 -12.38 4.81 -1.47
C LEU A 81 -12.62 3.53 -0.66
N TYR A 82 -11.56 2.77 -0.37
CA TYR A 82 -11.65 1.70 0.64
C TYR A 82 -11.63 2.32 2.04
N PRO A 83 -12.46 1.87 3.00
CA PRO A 83 -12.34 2.33 4.37
C PRO A 83 -10.96 1.94 4.94
N SER A 84 -10.37 2.83 5.73
CA SER A 84 -9.22 2.52 6.59
C SER A 84 -9.75 1.95 7.89
N VAL A 85 -9.35 0.72 8.21
CA VAL A 85 -9.78 0.03 9.42
C VAL A 85 -8.57 -0.09 10.35
N PHE A 86 -8.68 0.51 11.53
CA PHE A 86 -7.63 0.59 12.55
C PHE A 86 -7.91 -0.39 13.70
N LEU A 87 -6.87 -0.76 14.43
CA LEU A 87 -7.01 -1.63 15.61
C LEU A 87 -7.66 -0.90 16.80
N THR A 88 -7.45 0.42 16.93
CA THR A 88 -7.92 1.19 18.08
C THR A 88 -8.43 2.57 17.69
N GLN A 89 -9.36 3.11 18.48
CA GLN A 89 -9.85 4.48 18.31
C GLN A 89 -8.74 5.53 18.51
N ALA A 90 -7.78 5.26 19.39
CA ALA A 90 -6.64 6.14 19.60
C ALA A 90 -5.79 6.31 18.33
N ALA A 91 -5.58 5.23 17.59
CA ALA A 91 -4.87 5.25 16.30
C ALA A 91 -5.65 6.06 15.25
N VAL A 92 -6.98 5.92 15.21
CA VAL A 92 -7.85 6.74 14.34
C VAL A 92 -7.66 8.22 14.65
N THR A 93 -7.80 8.62 15.92
CA THR A 93 -7.66 10.02 16.33
C THR A 93 -6.26 10.59 16.03
N GLU A 94 -5.21 9.80 16.24
CA GLU A 94 -3.84 10.23 15.91
C GLU A 94 -3.66 10.41 14.40
N PHE A 95 -4.13 9.45 13.59
CA PHE A 95 -4.07 9.54 12.14
C PHE A 95 -4.85 10.76 11.61
N GLU A 96 -6.07 10.98 12.09
CA GLU A 96 -6.91 12.10 11.65
C GLU A 96 -6.27 13.45 11.96
N LYS A 97 -5.70 13.59 13.16
CA LYS A 97 -4.94 14.79 13.56
C LYS A 97 -3.70 14.99 12.67
N ALA A 98 -3.02 13.91 12.29
CA ALA A 98 -1.83 13.98 11.47
C ALA A 98 -2.11 14.44 10.03
N ILE A 99 -3.31 14.17 9.50
CA ILE A 99 -3.70 14.54 8.13
C ILE A 99 -4.48 15.86 8.04
N GLU A 100 -4.99 16.36 9.16
CA GLU A 100 -5.88 17.54 9.23
C GLU A 100 -5.31 18.77 8.52
N ASN A 101 -4.17 19.28 8.99
CA ASN A 101 -3.57 20.47 8.41
C ASN A 101 -2.83 20.21 7.07
N PRO A 102 -1.97 19.19 6.94
CA PRO A 102 -1.14 19.06 5.75
C PRO A 102 -1.89 18.56 4.51
N TYR A 103 -3.01 17.84 4.67
CA TYR A 103 -3.68 17.18 3.56
C TYR A 103 -5.15 17.57 3.42
N LYS A 104 -5.95 17.67 4.49
CA LYS A 104 -7.36 18.07 4.34
C LYS A 104 -7.51 19.51 3.85
N SER A 105 -6.50 20.37 4.02
CA SER A 105 -6.48 21.73 3.48
C SER A 105 -6.20 21.79 1.98
N MET A 106 -5.72 20.69 1.37
CA MET A 106 -5.46 20.58 -0.08
C MET A 106 -6.79 20.44 -0.85
N SER A 107 -7.57 21.51 -0.83
CA SER A 107 -8.84 21.63 -1.55
C SER A 107 -8.62 22.18 -2.95
N GLY A 108 -9.51 21.82 -3.88
CA GLY A 108 -9.47 22.29 -5.26
C GLY A 108 -10.23 21.37 -6.19
N ASP A 109 -10.26 21.76 -7.47
CA ASP A 109 -10.82 20.97 -8.54
C ASP A 109 -9.73 20.11 -9.20
N ILE A 110 -10.12 18.93 -9.68
CA ILE A 110 -9.27 18.15 -10.58
C ILE A 110 -9.68 18.46 -12.01
N ASP A 111 -8.74 18.96 -12.80
CA ASP A 111 -8.91 19.23 -14.22
C ASP A 111 -7.59 18.93 -14.94
N LEU A 112 -7.58 17.82 -15.69
CA LEU A 112 -6.38 17.34 -16.37
C LEU A 112 -5.98 18.19 -17.57
N GLU A 113 -6.87 19.05 -18.07
CA GLU A 113 -6.59 19.97 -19.17
C GLU A 113 -6.10 21.34 -18.67
N LYS A 114 -6.55 21.77 -17.48
CA LYS A 114 -6.23 23.08 -16.92
C LYS A 114 -5.09 23.09 -15.91
N PHE A 115 -4.91 22.02 -15.14
CA PHE A 115 -3.95 21.98 -14.04
C PHE A 115 -2.79 21.01 -14.29
N SER A 116 -1.65 21.26 -13.65
CA SER A 116 -0.50 20.37 -13.72
C SER A 116 -0.79 19.03 -13.03
N ASN A 117 -0.03 17.99 -13.38
CA ASN A 117 -0.13 16.68 -12.72
C ASN A 117 0.15 16.77 -11.21
N ASP A 118 1.10 17.62 -10.81
CA ASP A 118 1.41 17.88 -9.39
C ASP A 118 0.19 18.47 -8.66
N HIS A 119 -0.47 19.46 -9.26
CA HIS A 119 -1.66 20.06 -8.68
C HIS A 119 -2.78 19.03 -8.57
N ASN A 120 -3.10 18.34 -9.67
CA ASN A 120 -4.15 17.33 -9.71
C ASN A 120 -3.90 16.20 -8.70
N CYS A 121 -2.65 15.72 -8.57
CA CYS A 121 -2.32 14.68 -7.59
C CYS A 121 -2.35 15.20 -6.15
N GLY A 122 -1.92 16.44 -5.91
CA GLY A 122 -2.06 17.09 -4.61
C GLY A 122 -3.52 17.22 -4.19
N THR A 123 -4.37 17.70 -5.09
CA THR A 123 -5.83 17.80 -4.88
C THR A 123 -6.44 16.42 -4.65
N ALA A 124 -6.02 15.39 -5.40
CA ALA A 124 -6.48 14.02 -5.17
C ALA A 124 -6.10 13.50 -3.77
N VAL A 125 -4.91 13.81 -3.26
CA VAL A 125 -4.52 13.48 -1.87
C VAL A 125 -5.43 14.18 -0.87
N GLY A 126 -5.77 15.45 -1.09
CA GLY A 126 -6.70 16.18 -0.24
C GLY A 126 -8.12 15.63 -0.26
N ILE A 127 -8.63 15.27 -1.43
CA ILE A 127 -9.91 14.57 -1.61
C ILE A 127 -9.92 13.27 -0.80
N VAL A 128 -8.87 12.44 -0.92
CA VAL A 128 -8.74 11.22 -0.09
C VAL A 128 -8.73 11.60 1.39
N ALA A 129 -7.93 12.57 1.82
CA ALA A 129 -7.84 12.94 3.23
C ALA A 129 -9.18 13.42 3.84
N GLN A 130 -10.01 14.09 3.03
CA GLN A 130 -11.32 14.60 3.47
C GLN A 130 -12.40 13.51 3.48
N GLN A 131 -12.33 12.55 2.56
CA GLN A 131 -13.41 11.59 2.30
C GLN A 131 -13.08 10.17 2.76
N GLN A 132 -11.85 9.91 3.22
CA GLN A 132 -11.45 8.63 3.77
C GLN A 132 -12.26 8.34 5.03
N GLU A 133 -13.02 7.25 4.98
CA GLU A 133 -13.68 6.69 6.16
C GLU A 133 -12.63 5.97 7.01
N ASN A 134 -12.44 6.44 8.25
CA ASN A 134 -11.54 5.84 9.23
C ASN A 134 -12.35 5.19 10.33
N LEU A 135 -12.34 3.86 10.38
CA LEU A 135 -13.14 3.05 11.28
C LEU A 135 -12.22 2.19 12.14
N THR A 136 -12.73 1.68 13.24
CA THR A 136 -12.14 0.60 14.02
C THR A 136 -12.70 -0.76 13.59
N LEU A 137 -12.05 -1.84 14.02
CA LEU A 137 -12.53 -3.20 13.74
C LEU A 137 -13.92 -3.50 14.34
N ASP A 138 -14.29 -2.81 15.43
CA ASP A 138 -15.61 -2.97 16.07
C ASP A 138 -16.74 -2.24 15.32
N GLU A 139 -16.39 -1.29 14.45
CA GLU A 139 -17.35 -0.50 13.67
C GLU A 139 -17.68 -1.10 12.30
N VAL A 140 -17.01 -2.20 11.92
CA VAL A 140 -17.18 -2.82 10.60
C VAL A 140 -17.73 -4.24 10.68
N THR A 141 -18.52 -4.61 9.67
CA THR A 141 -18.93 -6.00 9.47
C THR A 141 -17.95 -6.68 8.53
N LEU A 142 -16.98 -7.45 9.06
CA LEU A 142 -15.91 -8.08 8.27
C LEU A 142 -16.41 -8.88 7.06
N GLY A 143 -17.58 -9.52 7.19
CA GLY A 143 -18.22 -10.29 6.13
C GLY A 143 -18.59 -9.47 4.87
N GLU A 144 -18.61 -8.13 4.95
CA GLU A 144 -18.86 -7.24 3.83
C GLU A 144 -17.62 -7.01 2.95
N PHE A 145 -16.44 -7.40 3.42
CA PHE A 145 -15.20 -7.25 2.65
C PHE A 145 -14.82 -8.57 1.95
N ARG A 146 -14.36 -8.45 0.71
CA ARG A 146 -13.80 -9.56 -0.07
C ARG A 146 -12.31 -9.75 0.20
N LYS A 147 -11.62 -8.66 0.53
CA LYS A 147 -10.16 -8.62 0.67
C LYS A 147 -9.71 -7.56 1.66
N VAL A 148 -8.58 -7.82 2.30
CA VAL A 148 -7.91 -6.88 3.19
C VAL A 148 -6.55 -6.52 2.63
N TYR A 149 -6.27 -5.23 2.56
CA TYR A 149 -4.97 -4.70 2.21
C TYR A 149 -4.25 -4.28 3.49
N ILE A 150 -3.21 -5.02 3.88
CA ILE A 150 -2.42 -4.70 5.07
C ILE A 150 -1.38 -3.66 4.71
N THR A 151 -1.51 -2.49 5.33
CA THR A 151 -0.66 -1.30 5.08
C THR A 151 0.59 -1.31 5.95
N GLY A 152 1.70 -0.83 5.38
CA GLY A 152 2.95 -0.65 6.11
C GLY A 152 4.18 -0.55 5.22
N HIS A 153 5.32 -0.23 5.83
CA HIS A 153 6.64 -0.21 5.21
C HIS A 153 7.31 -1.57 5.38
N GLY A 154 7.62 -2.21 4.27
CA GLY A 154 8.36 -3.47 4.21
C GLY A 154 9.72 -3.31 3.55
N ALA A 155 10.52 -4.37 3.63
CA ALA A 155 11.77 -4.51 2.89
C ALA A 155 11.94 -5.95 2.38
N ALA A 156 12.72 -6.09 1.30
CA ALA A 156 12.98 -7.40 0.71
C ALA A 156 13.71 -8.32 1.70
N GLY A 157 13.23 -9.55 1.83
CA GLY A 157 13.83 -10.59 2.67
C GLY A 157 13.73 -10.36 4.18
N THR A 158 12.92 -9.39 4.63
CA THR A 158 12.74 -9.12 6.06
C THR A 158 11.45 -9.72 6.59
N ASP A 159 11.46 -10.13 7.86
CA ASP A 159 10.26 -10.61 8.57
C ASP A 159 9.43 -9.49 9.16
N VAL A 160 9.60 -8.24 8.76
CA VAL A 160 8.99 -7.12 9.48
C VAL A 160 8.23 -6.20 8.54
N LEU A 161 7.09 -5.73 9.04
CA LEU A 161 6.28 -4.69 8.43
C LEU A 161 6.07 -3.58 9.48
N ALA A 162 6.52 -2.37 9.17
CA ALA A 162 6.31 -1.21 10.03
C ALA A 162 5.00 -0.51 9.68
N SER A 163 4.19 -0.16 10.67
CA SER A 163 2.93 0.58 10.51
C SER A 163 2.83 1.64 11.60
N GLY A 164 2.74 2.92 11.21
CA GLY A 164 2.99 4.02 12.15
C GLY A 164 4.39 3.93 12.75
N GLY A 165 4.47 4.02 14.08
CA GLY A 165 5.68 3.77 14.89
C GLY A 165 5.80 2.35 15.41
N SER A 166 4.96 1.41 14.95
CA SER A 166 4.98 0.00 15.36
C SER A 166 5.66 -0.86 14.30
N VAL A 167 6.30 -1.96 14.71
CA VAL A 167 6.96 -2.92 13.82
C VAL A 167 6.45 -4.31 14.18
N TYR A 168 5.92 -5.03 13.20
CA TYR A 168 5.32 -6.34 13.40
C TYR A 168 6.04 -7.40 12.58
N THR A 169 6.27 -8.54 13.20
CA THR A 169 6.65 -9.77 12.50
C THR A 169 5.48 -10.36 11.73
N ALA A 170 5.74 -11.28 10.79
CA ALA A 170 4.64 -12.02 10.14
C ALA A 170 3.79 -12.77 11.18
N LYS A 171 4.42 -13.36 12.20
CA LYS A 171 3.72 -14.03 13.30
C LYS A 171 2.80 -13.09 14.07
N GLU A 172 3.30 -11.92 14.48
CA GLU A 172 2.51 -10.95 15.24
C GLU A 172 1.35 -10.38 14.42
N LEU A 173 1.55 -10.14 13.12
CA LEU A 173 0.44 -9.77 12.24
C LEU A 173 -0.62 -10.86 12.18
N VAL A 174 -0.23 -12.13 12.05
CA VAL A 174 -1.19 -13.23 12.05
C VAL A 174 -1.88 -13.38 13.42
N ASP A 175 -1.18 -13.13 14.53
CA ASP A 175 -1.80 -13.05 15.86
C ASP A 175 -2.92 -12.00 15.89
N ILE A 176 -2.69 -10.81 15.32
CA ILE A 176 -3.70 -9.75 15.18
C ILE A 176 -4.87 -10.22 14.29
N LEU A 177 -4.59 -10.81 13.12
CA LEU A 177 -5.64 -11.24 12.20
C LEU A 177 -6.55 -12.33 12.81
N VAL A 178 -5.96 -13.25 13.60
CA VAL A 178 -6.71 -14.29 14.32
C VAL A 178 -7.51 -13.68 15.48
N ALA A 179 -6.88 -12.82 16.29
CA ALA A 179 -7.53 -12.21 17.47
C ALA A 179 -8.78 -11.40 17.09
N HIS A 180 -8.82 -10.86 15.87
CA HIS A 180 -9.95 -10.08 15.36
C HIS A 180 -10.82 -10.84 14.34
N ASN A 181 -10.73 -12.17 14.27
CA ASN A 181 -11.53 -13.03 13.38
C ASN A 181 -11.48 -12.65 11.88
N ILE A 182 -10.41 -11.97 11.44
CA ILE A 182 -10.26 -11.53 10.04
C ILE A 182 -10.09 -12.75 9.13
N LEU A 183 -9.28 -13.73 9.54
CA LEU A 183 -8.99 -14.92 8.74
C LEU A 183 -10.20 -15.85 8.57
N ASP A 184 -11.18 -15.77 9.47
CA ASP A 184 -12.42 -16.54 9.37
C ASP A 184 -13.37 -15.96 8.31
N GLN A 185 -13.34 -14.64 8.11
CA GLN A 185 -14.30 -13.92 7.28
C GLN A 185 -13.74 -13.50 5.91
N ILE A 186 -12.44 -13.22 5.84
CA ILE A 186 -11.79 -12.64 4.66
C ILE A 186 -10.62 -13.53 4.21
N LYS A 187 -10.75 -14.09 3.00
CA LYS A 187 -9.82 -15.10 2.46
C LYS A 187 -8.80 -14.56 1.43
N ASP A 188 -8.81 -13.26 1.13
CA ASP A 188 -7.87 -12.59 0.22
C ASP A 188 -7.09 -11.52 1.00
N ILE A 189 -5.89 -11.87 1.46
CA ILE A 189 -4.99 -10.99 2.22
C ILE A 189 -3.94 -10.41 1.27
N ARG A 190 -3.76 -9.08 1.27
CA ARG A 190 -2.84 -8.39 0.34
C ARG A 190 -1.86 -7.49 1.07
N LEU A 191 -0.58 -7.77 0.93
CA LEU A 191 0.51 -7.05 1.59
C LEU A 191 1.00 -5.91 0.72
N VAL A 192 0.56 -4.67 0.98
CA VAL A 192 0.88 -3.54 0.08
C VAL A 192 2.28 -2.97 0.27
N GLY A 193 2.97 -3.34 1.35
CA GLY A 193 4.33 -2.86 1.65
C GLY A 193 5.33 -3.08 0.53
N CYS A 194 6.41 -2.30 0.54
CA CYS A 194 7.50 -2.42 -0.42
C CYS A 194 8.13 -3.82 -0.36
N TYR A 195 8.39 -4.40 -1.53
CA TYR A 195 9.11 -5.67 -1.69
C TYR A 195 8.48 -6.85 -0.91
N SER A 196 7.16 -6.84 -0.71
CA SER A 196 6.49 -7.85 0.13
C SER A 196 6.59 -9.27 -0.44
N ALA A 197 6.71 -9.41 -1.76
CA ALA A 197 6.94 -10.70 -2.43
C ALA A 197 8.43 -11.06 -2.59
N ASP A 198 9.36 -10.15 -2.26
CA ASP A 198 10.76 -10.28 -2.63
C ASP A 198 11.64 -10.83 -1.50
N LYS A 199 12.45 -11.85 -1.78
CA LYS A 199 13.56 -12.33 -0.92
C LYS A 199 14.79 -11.41 -0.98
N ARG A 200 14.96 -10.73 -2.12
CA ARG A 200 16.03 -9.77 -2.43
C ARG A 200 15.44 -8.70 -3.34
N ARG A 201 15.98 -7.49 -3.33
CA ARG A 201 15.50 -6.45 -4.27
C ARG A 201 15.81 -6.89 -5.71
N PRO A 202 14.81 -6.95 -6.60
CA PRO A 202 15.05 -7.25 -8.00
C PRO A 202 15.72 -6.07 -8.70
N ALA A 203 16.57 -6.33 -9.68
CA ALA A 203 17.25 -5.29 -10.45
C ALA A 203 16.28 -4.58 -11.42
N SER A 204 15.36 -5.34 -12.02
CA SER A 204 14.28 -4.87 -12.88
C SER A 204 13.01 -5.70 -12.69
N PHE A 205 11.96 -5.39 -13.44
CA PHE A 205 10.72 -6.18 -13.46
C PHE A 205 10.70 -7.25 -14.56
N THR A 206 11.85 -7.57 -15.17
CA THR A 206 11.93 -8.73 -16.06
C THR A 206 11.77 -10.01 -15.26
N GLN A 207 11.20 -11.05 -15.90
CA GLN A 207 11.00 -12.34 -15.25
C GLN A 207 12.32 -12.93 -14.73
N GLU A 208 13.39 -12.83 -15.51
CA GLU A 208 14.73 -13.30 -15.13
C GLU A 208 15.23 -12.62 -13.84
N ASP A 209 15.11 -11.29 -13.72
CA ASP A 209 15.56 -10.57 -12.54
C ASP A 209 14.70 -10.86 -11.30
N ILE A 210 13.38 -11.04 -11.49
CA ILE A 210 12.45 -11.43 -10.42
C ILE A 210 12.79 -12.84 -9.92
N GLU A 211 12.97 -13.81 -10.82
CA GLU A 211 13.34 -15.18 -10.48
C GLU A 211 14.70 -15.24 -9.78
N LYS A 212 15.69 -14.50 -10.29
CA LYS A 212 17.02 -14.41 -9.69
C LYS A 212 16.98 -13.80 -8.29
N ALA A 213 16.14 -12.79 -8.06
CA ALA A 213 15.95 -12.18 -6.75
C ALA A 213 15.28 -13.16 -5.76
N ASN A 214 14.33 -13.95 -6.25
CA ASN A 214 13.49 -14.86 -5.47
C ASN A 214 13.96 -16.33 -5.46
N ARG A 215 15.14 -16.61 -6.01
CA ARG A 215 15.77 -17.93 -5.92
C ARG A 215 15.98 -18.37 -4.45
N PRO A 216 15.89 -19.68 -4.16
CA PRO A 216 16.26 -20.22 -2.87
C PRO A 216 17.68 -19.82 -2.49
N SER A 217 17.90 -19.60 -1.19
CA SER A 217 19.23 -19.25 -0.69
C SER A 217 20.20 -20.43 -0.89
N GLY A 218 21.38 -20.15 -1.43
CA GLY A 218 22.45 -21.14 -1.58
C GLY A 218 23.04 -21.59 -0.25
N PHE A 219 23.88 -22.63 -0.26
CA PHE A 219 24.52 -23.17 0.95
C PHE A 219 25.25 -22.09 1.78
N PHE A 220 26.11 -21.31 1.15
CA PHE A 220 26.87 -20.25 1.81
C PHE A 220 25.98 -19.12 2.36
N GLU A 221 24.94 -18.73 1.63
CA GLU A 221 24.00 -17.70 2.09
C GLU A 221 23.22 -18.18 3.31
N LYS A 222 22.76 -19.44 3.30
CA LYS A 222 22.08 -20.05 4.45
C LYS A 222 22.98 -20.10 5.68
N MET A 223 24.25 -20.45 5.50
CA MET A 223 25.21 -20.53 6.60
C MET A 223 25.52 -19.15 7.22
N LEU A 224 25.61 -18.09 6.42
CA LEU A 224 25.97 -16.75 6.91
C LEU A 224 24.77 -15.91 7.37
N LEU A 225 23.65 -15.99 6.68
CA LEU A 225 22.51 -15.07 6.84
C LEU A 225 21.18 -15.78 7.07
N GLY A 226 21.17 -17.12 7.13
CA GLY A 226 19.94 -17.90 7.14
C GLY A 226 19.26 -17.98 5.77
N ALA A 227 18.21 -18.80 5.68
CA ALA A 227 17.39 -18.87 4.48
C ALA A 227 16.58 -17.57 4.34
N ARG A 228 16.76 -16.87 3.22
CA ARG A 228 15.90 -15.72 2.88
C ARG A 228 14.55 -16.19 2.39
N THR A 229 13.51 -15.66 3.01
CA THR A 229 12.11 -15.77 2.61
C THR A 229 11.50 -14.38 2.53
N SER A 230 10.52 -14.19 1.66
CA SER A 230 9.79 -12.94 1.56
C SER A 230 8.82 -12.79 2.72
N PHE A 231 8.38 -11.56 3.00
CA PHE A 231 7.38 -11.33 4.04
C PHE A 231 6.06 -12.04 3.72
N MET A 232 5.68 -12.10 2.43
CA MET A 232 4.53 -12.83 1.94
C MET A 232 4.62 -14.33 2.23
N GLU A 233 5.76 -14.97 1.94
CA GLU A 233 5.97 -16.40 2.24
C GLU A 233 5.83 -16.68 3.74
N LYS A 234 6.47 -15.86 4.59
CA LYS A 234 6.40 -16.04 6.04
C LYS A 234 4.98 -15.90 6.58
N MET A 235 4.24 -14.92 6.06
CA MET A 235 2.86 -14.71 6.46
C MET A 235 1.93 -15.84 5.99
N ALA A 236 2.10 -16.31 4.76
CA ALA A 236 1.36 -17.46 4.23
C ALA A 236 1.63 -18.73 5.05
N ASP A 237 2.90 -19.05 5.29
CA ASP A 237 3.31 -20.21 6.09
C ASP A 237 2.73 -20.16 7.51
N GLU A 238 2.70 -18.99 8.13
CA GLU A 238 2.13 -18.82 9.47
C GLU A 238 0.60 -19.00 9.47
N ILE A 239 -0.10 -18.41 8.51
CA ILE A 239 -1.56 -18.53 8.36
C ILE A 239 -1.96 -20.00 8.18
N TRP A 240 -1.29 -20.70 7.25
CA TRP A 240 -1.64 -22.09 6.92
C TRP A 240 -1.26 -23.07 8.03
N ARG A 241 -0.16 -22.85 8.75
CA ARG A 241 0.21 -23.67 9.92
C ARG A 241 -0.82 -23.60 11.04
N ARG A 242 -1.61 -22.53 11.10
CA ARG A 242 -2.72 -22.36 12.04
C ARG A 242 -4.04 -22.94 11.55
N GLY A 243 -4.07 -23.58 10.37
CA GLY A 243 -5.24 -24.26 9.83
C GLY A 243 -6.09 -23.43 8.87
N TYR A 244 -5.70 -22.19 8.57
CA TYR A 244 -6.42 -21.32 7.62
C TYR A 244 -5.99 -21.57 6.16
N THR A 245 -6.06 -22.83 5.71
CA THR A 245 -5.56 -23.27 4.38
C THR A 245 -6.33 -22.66 3.21
N ASP A 246 -7.56 -22.19 3.42
CA ASP A 246 -8.38 -21.53 2.41
C ASP A 246 -8.03 -20.05 2.17
N VAL A 247 -7.09 -19.50 2.94
CA VAL A 247 -6.65 -18.10 2.85
C VAL A 247 -5.54 -17.94 1.82
N LYS A 248 -5.72 -16.99 0.90
CA LYS A 248 -4.74 -16.59 -0.10
C LYS A 248 -3.98 -15.36 0.37
N VAL A 249 -2.67 -15.33 0.13
CA VAL A 249 -1.80 -14.19 0.48
C VAL A 249 -1.13 -13.65 -0.77
N SER A 250 -1.39 -12.38 -1.10
CA SER A 250 -0.73 -11.68 -2.18
C SER A 250 0.32 -10.69 -1.68
N GLY A 251 1.42 -10.62 -2.41
CA GLY A 251 2.50 -9.65 -2.24
C GLY A 251 2.84 -9.03 -3.59
N TYR A 252 3.79 -8.09 -3.58
CA TYR A 252 4.17 -7.38 -4.79
C TYR A 252 5.68 -7.21 -4.87
N HIS A 253 6.23 -7.37 -6.06
CA HIS A 253 7.63 -7.05 -6.31
C HIS A 253 7.85 -5.54 -6.36
N GLY A 254 8.99 -5.09 -5.83
CA GLY A 254 9.40 -3.69 -5.87
C GLY A 254 8.78 -2.79 -4.79
N ALA A 255 9.28 -1.56 -4.72
CA ALA A 255 8.78 -0.52 -3.84
C ALA A 255 7.44 0.04 -4.31
N GLY A 256 6.55 0.34 -3.36
CA GLY A 256 5.28 1.02 -3.63
C GLY A 256 5.52 2.48 -3.97
N VAL A 257 4.90 2.96 -5.06
CA VAL A 257 4.96 4.35 -5.50
C VAL A 257 3.55 4.78 -5.86
N PHE A 258 3.16 5.99 -5.50
CA PHE A 258 1.85 6.52 -5.86
C PHE A 258 1.93 7.69 -6.85
N TYR A 259 3.09 8.34 -7.01
CA TYR A 259 3.24 9.46 -7.94
C TYR A 259 4.70 9.61 -8.41
N THR A 260 4.91 9.87 -9.70
CA THR A 260 6.24 10.09 -10.33
C THR A 260 6.24 11.19 -11.39
N GLY A 261 5.26 12.10 -11.37
CA GLY A 261 5.10 13.16 -12.38
C GLY A 261 3.90 12.94 -13.32
N ASP A 262 3.44 11.70 -13.46
CA ASP A 262 2.26 11.34 -14.26
C ASP A 262 1.05 11.00 -13.39
N ILE A 263 -0.16 11.23 -13.92
CA ILE A 263 -1.42 10.91 -13.24
C ILE A 263 -1.53 9.39 -12.99
N PRO A 264 -1.59 8.95 -11.72
CA PRO A 264 -1.55 7.54 -11.38
C PRO A 264 -2.95 6.92 -11.47
N PHE A 265 -3.45 6.59 -12.67
CA PHE A 265 -4.73 5.86 -12.84
C PHE A 265 -4.70 4.44 -12.27
N THR A 266 -3.52 3.94 -11.88
CA THR A 266 -3.33 2.65 -11.23
C THR A 266 -2.30 2.77 -10.13
N HIS A 267 -2.29 1.83 -9.17
CA HIS A 267 -1.20 1.73 -8.20
C HIS A 267 0.10 1.36 -8.91
N LEU A 268 1.22 1.97 -8.50
CA LEU A 268 2.51 1.80 -9.16
C LEU A 268 3.52 1.06 -8.27
N ARG A 269 4.49 0.42 -8.94
CA ARG A 269 5.68 -0.19 -8.34
C ARG A 269 6.93 0.28 -9.04
N SER A 270 8.05 0.35 -8.32
CA SER A 270 9.38 0.65 -8.86
C SER A 270 10.45 -0.23 -8.22
N THR A 271 11.51 -0.56 -8.94
CA THR A 271 12.70 -1.25 -8.37
C THR A 271 13.68 -0.27 -7.70
N THR A 272 13.47 1.04 -7.87
CA THR A 272 14.34 2.11 -7.35
C THR A 272 13.55 3.10 -6.50
N ILE A 273 14.23 3.74 -5.55
CA ILE A 273 13.72 4.89 -4.78
C ILE A 273 14.84 5.93 -4.72
N PRO A 274 14.67 7.17 -5.24
CA PRO A 274 13.51 7.66 -6.00
C PRO A 274 13.19 6.81 -7.25
N ALA A 275 11.92 6.76 -7.62
CA ALA A 275 11.46 5.92 -8.72
C ALA A 275 11.93 6.48 -10.06
N THR A 276 12.63 5.65 -10.84
CA THR A 276 13.08 5.98 -12.20
C THR A 276 12.21 5.35 -13.28
N LEU A 277 11.66 4.17 -13.00
CA LEU A 277 10.70 3.46 -13.85
C LEU A 277 9.56 2.97 -12.97
N THR A 278 8.33 3.13 -13.44
CA THR A 278 7.14 2.62 -12.78
C THR A 278 6.42 1.60 -13.65
N ILE A 279 5.82 0.62 -12.99
CA ILE A 279 4.92 -0.35 -13.62
C ILE A 279 3.64 -0.46 -12.80
N ARG A 280 2.55 -0.92 -13.42
CA ARG A 280 1.30 -1.20 -12.71
C ARG A 280 1.53 -2.27 -11.65
N ARG A 281 1.12 -2.00 -10.41
CA ARG A 281 1.24 -2.91 -9.26
C ARG A 281 0.66 -4.30 -9.55
N GLU A 282 -0.42 -4.38 -10.32
CA GLU A 282 -1.07 -5.66 -10.63
C GLU A 282 -0.21 -6.57 -11.52
N THR A 283 0.64 -6.04 -12.39
CA THR A 283 1.45 -6.87 -13.31
C THR A 283 2.64 -7.53 -12.61
N VAL A 284 2.94 -7.12 -11.38
CA VAL A 284 4.04 -7.66 -10.55
C VAL A 284 3.52 -8.15 -9.20
N ARG A 285 2.25 -8.56 -9.17
CA ARG A 285 1.62 -9.19 -8.01
C ARG A 285 1.92 -10.69 -8.04
N GLU A 286 2.37 -11.21 -6.91
CA GLU A 286 2.45 -12.65 -6.65
C GLU A 286 1.31 -13.04 -5.69
N THR A 287 0.81 -14.27 -5.79
CA THR A 287 -0.23 -14.79 -4.89
C THR A 287 0.10 -16.23 -4.53
N LEU A 288 0.14 -16.48 -3.23
CA LEU A 288 0.35 -17.80 -2.65
C LEU A 288 -1.00 -18.36 -2.20
N GLU A 289 -1.22 -19.64 -2.51
CA GLU A 289 -2.37 -20.44 -2.07
C GLU A 289 -1.83 -21.70 -1.38
N SER A 290 -2.53 -22.17 -0.34
CA SER A 290 -2.11 -23.38 0.37
C SER A 290 -2.08 -24.55 -0.60
N GLN A 291 -1.05 -25.39 -0.51
CA GLN A 291 -1.00 -26.68 -1.21
C GLN A 291 -1.57 -27.83 -0.37
N ILE A 292 -2.04 -27.51 0.83
CA ILE A 292 -2.64 -28.44 1.77
C ILE A 292 -4.15 -28.18 1.73
N ASP A 293 -4.90 -29.16 1.23
CA ASP A 293 -6.37 -29.21 1.26
C ASP A 293 -6.90 -29.42 2.69
#